data_AF-C7TP08-F1
#
_entry.id   AF-C7TP08-F1
#
_cell.length_a   1.000
_cell.length_b   1.000
_cell.length_c   1.000
_cell.angle_alpha   90.00
_cell.angle_beta   90.00
_cell.angle_gamma   90.00
#
_symmetry.space_group_name_H-M   'P 1'
#
loop_
_entity.id
_entity.type
_entity.pdbx_description
1 polymer ?
#
loop_
_entity_poly.entity_id
_entity_poly.type
_entity_poly.pdbx_seq_one_letter_code
_entity_poly.pdbx_strand_id
1 'polypeptide(L)'
;MADYQNFFTQVQVRGPADLGMTEDVNLANRSGVGPFSAILGWFGNAQLGPIYLGSLGVLSLFAGLMWFFTIGVWFWYQAGWNPAVFMRDLFYFSLEPPAPEYGLSFSAPLKEGGLWMIASFFMFVSVWAWWGRTYLRAQALGWASTSPGRSSRPSGCGWCWASSARS
;
A
#
# COMPACT_ATOMS: atom_id res chain seq x y z
N MET A 1 -5.82 8.30 -45.53
CA MET A 1 -6.15 9.25 -44.44
C MET A 1 -5.84 8.52 -43.15
N ALA A 2 -5.10 9.11 -42.22
CA ALA A 2 -4.77 8.46 -40.96
C ALA A 2 -5.83 8.83 -39.92
N ASP A 3 -6.49 7.82 -39.33
CA ASP A 3 -7.53 8.00 -38.33
C ASP A 3 -6.95 7.97 -36.92
N TYR A 4 -7.54 8.76 -36.02
CA TYR A 4 -7.11 8.83 -34.64
C TYR A 4 -7.47 7.56 -33.85
N GLN A 5 -6.48 6.98 -33.17
CA GLN A 5 -6.58 5.66 -32.50
C GLN A 5 -6.85 5.73 -31.00
N ASN A 6 -7.06 6.92 -30.44
CA ASN A 6 -7.37 7.14 -29.01
C ASN A 6 -6.36 6.57 -27.99
N PHE A 7 -5.07 6.52 -28.36
CA PHE A 7 -4.00 6.23 -27.40
C PHE A 7 -3.59 7.44 -26.56
N PHE A 8 -3.78 8.66 -27.08
CA PHE A 8 -3.40 9.92 -26.42
C PHE A 8 -4.50 10.94 -26.54
N THR A 9 -4.96 11.50 -25.42
CA THR A 9 -6.04 12.50 -25.43
C THR A 9 -5.67 13.72 -26.29
N GLN A 10 -6.45 14.04 -27.33
CA GLN A 10 -6.13 15.18 -28.23
C GLN A 10 -6.23 16.54 -27.51
N VAL A 11 -7.20 16.66 -26.60
CA VAL A 11 -7.48 17.87 -25.83
C VAL A 11 -7.70 17.45 -24.38
N GLN A 12 -6.95 18.07 -23.47
CA GLN A 12 -7.12 17.87 -22.04
C GLN A 12 -7.99 18.99 -21.47
N VAL A 13 -9.06 18.62 -20.76
CA VAL A 13 -9.93 19.56 -20.04
C VAL A 13 -9.73 19.35 -18.55
N ARG A 14 -9.68 20.45 -17.79
CA ARG A 14 -9.48 20.42 -16.33
C ARG A 14 -10.61 21.17 -15.63
N GLY A 15 -11.23 20.51 -14.64
CA GLY A 15 -12.17 21.11 -13.70
C GLY A 15 -11.56 21.29 -12.29
N PRO A 16 -12.37 21.73 -11.31
CA PRO A 16 -12.03 21.66 -9.90
C PRO A 16 -11.65 20.24 -9.49
N ALA A 17 -10.84 20.10 -8.45
CA ALA A 17 -10.40 18.79 -7.99
C ALA A 17 -11.56 17.96 -7.43
N ASP A 18 -11.65 16.72 -7.89
CA ASP A 18 -12.61 15.76 -7.39
C ASP A 18 -12.11 15.19 -6.06
N LEU A 19 -12.80 15.52 -4.97
CA LEU A 19 -12.45 15.07 -3.62
C LEU A 19 -12.84 13.61 -3.38
N GLY A 20 -13.64 13.01 -4.26
CA GLY A 20 -14.17 11.65 -4.15
C GLY A 20 -15.35 11.52 -3.19
N MET A 21 -16.08 10.41 -3.31
CA MET A 21 -17.29 10.12 -2.52
C MET A 21 -17.03 10.09 -1.01
N THR A 22 -18.02 10.50 -0.22
CA THR A 22 -17.89 10.61 1.24
C THR A 22 -18.30 9.34 1.99
N GLU A 23 -19.36 8.64 1.55
CA GLU A 23 -19.92 7.39 2.13
C GLU A 23 -19.63 7.20 3.64
N ASP A 24 -19.22 5.99 4.06
CA ASP A 24 -18.78 5.69 5.42
C ASP A 24 -17.26 5.91 5.61
N VAL A 25 -16.65 6.73 4.74
CA VAL A 25 -15.20 6.96 4.75
C VAL A 25 -14.88 8.02 5.79
N ASN A 26 -14.01 7.71 6.76
CA ASN A 26 -13.51 8.72 7.69
C ASN A 26 -12.66 9.77 6.96
N LEU A 27 -13.26 10.94 6.70
CA LEU A 27 -12.66 12.02 5.92
C LEU A 27 -11.40 12.62 6.57
N ALA A 28 -11.24 12.50 7.89
CA ALA A 28 -10.04 13.01 8.59
C ALA A 28 -8.77 12.26 8.18
N ASN A 29 -8.90 11.03 7.69
CA ASN A 29 -7.78 10.23 7.19
C ASN A 29 -7.51 10.44 5.69
N ARG A 30 -8.22 11.35 5.01
CA ARG A 30 -7.99 11.68 3.59
C ARG A 30 -6.97 12.81 3.50
N SER A 31 -5.93 12.63 2.68
CA SER A 31 -4.98 13.71 2.40
C SER A 31 -5.64 14.85 1.63
N GLY A 32 -4.95 15.99 1.55
CA GLY A 32 -5.30 17.03 0.57
C GLY A 32 -5.19 16.53 -0.87
N VAL A 33 -5.75 17.29 -1.80
CA VAL A 33 -5.61 17.07 -3.25
C VAL A 33 -4.16 17.33 -3.64
N GLY A 34 -3.56 16.43 -4.42
CA GLY A 34 -2.24 16.63 -4.99
C GLY A 34 -2.26 17.51 -6.25
N PRO A 35 -1.11 17.62 -6.94
CA PRO A 35 -1.03 18.39 -8.17
C PRO A 35 -1.74 17.69 -9.33
N PHE A 36 -2.02 18.45 -10.39
CA PHE A 36 -2.47 17.90 -11.66
C PHE A 36 -1.27 17.72 -12.58
N SER A 37 -1.06 16.52 -13.10
CA SER A 37 0.01 16.19 -14.04
C SER A 37 -0.52 16.15 -15.47
N ALA A 38 -0.12 17.12 -16.30
CA ALA A 38 -0.46 17.14 -17.72
C ALA A 38 0.09 15.91 -18.47
N ILE A 39 1.21 15.34 -18.00
CA ILE A 39 1.82 14.14 -18.59
C ILE A 39 0.92 12.93 -18.39
N LEU A 40 0.40 12.73 -17.17
CA LEU A 40 -0.56 11.66 -16.90
C LEU A 40 -1.90 11.91 -17.59
N GLY A 41 -2.28 13.17 -17.78
CA GLY A 41 -3.49 13.58 -18.51
C GLY A 41 -3.53 13.15 -19.99
N TRP A 42 -2.36 12.89 -20.61
CA TRP A 42 -2.31 12.36 -21.97
C TRP A 42 -2.78 10.89 -22.04
N PHE A 43 -2.55 10.14 -20.95
CA PHE A 43 -2.88 8.71 -20.86
C PHE A 43 -4.14 8.41 -20.04
N GLY A 44 -4.59 9.33 -19.20
CA GLY A 44 -5.71 9.11 -18.30
C GLY A 44 -6.10 10.34 -17.48
N ASN A 45 -6.45 10.14 -16.21
CA ASN A 45 -6.79 11.26 -15.32
C ASN A 45 -5.51 12.03 -14.90
N ALA A 46 -5.54 13.35 -15.04
CA ALA A 46 -4.45 14.23 -14.65
C ALA A 46 -4.35 14.45 -13.13
N GLN A 47 -5.41 14.18 -12.37
CA GLN A 47 -5.45 14.45 -10.92
C GLN A 47 -4.67 13.40 -10.12
N LEU A 48 -3.72 13.84 -9.29
CA LEU A 48 -3.03 13.00 -8.33
C LEU A 48 -3.62 13.18 -6.92
N GLY A 49 -4.06 12.08 -6.31
CA GLY A 49 -4.72 12.11 -5.00
C GLY A 49 -6.17 12.61 -5.06
N PRO A 50 -6.86 12.72 -3.91
CA PRO A 50 -6.37 12.50 -2.54
C PRO A 50 -6.20 11.02 -2.16
N ILE A 51 -5.24 10.73 -1.28
CA ILE A 51 -4.99 9.37 -0.77
C ILE A 51 -5.54 9.26 0.65
N TYR A 52 -6.32 8.22 0.92
CA TYR A 52 -6.71 7.91 2.30
C TYR A 52 -5.53 7.23 3.01
N LEU A 53 -5.10 7.70 4.19
CA LEU A 53 -4.14 7.05 5.07
C LEU A 53 -4.75 6.84 6.46
N GLY A 54 -5.17 5.60 6.76
CA GLY A 54 -5.55 5.20 8.12
C GLY A 54 -4.42 4.45 8.81
N SER A 55 -4.64 4.00 10.05
CA SER A 55 -3.68 3.22 10.84
C SER A 55 -3.06 2.04 10.07
N LEU A 56 -3.86 1.25 9.35
CA LEU A 56 -3.36 0.15 8.51
C LEU A 56 -2.53 0.63 7.31
N GLY A 57 -2.86 1.80 6.75
CA GLY A 57 -2.07 2.41 5.68
C GLY A 57 -0.69 2.84 6.19
N VAL A 58 -0.65 3.51 7.34
CA VAL A 58 0.61 3.93 7.97
C VAL A 58 1.46 2.72 8.36
N LEU A 59 0.84 1.68 8.96
CA LEU A 59 1.54 0.44 9.31
C LEU A 59 2.12 -0.25 8.06
N SER A 60 1.35 -0.35 6.98
CA SER A 60 1.82 -0.99 5.74
C SER A 60 3.00 -0.26 5.10
N LEU A 61 2.97 1.08 5.08
CA LEU A 61 4.05 1.90 4.55
C LEU A 61 5.28 1.85 5.46
N PHE A 62 5.09 1.92 6.77
CA PHE A 62 6.21 1.80 7.72
C PHE A 62 6.90 0.45 7.61
N ALA A 63 6.14 -0.66 7.63
CA ALA A 63 6.70 -2.00 7.48
C ALA A 63 7.38 -2.19 6.10
N GLY A 64 6.78 -1.66 5.03
CA GLY A 64 7.36 -1.72 3.68
C GLY A 64 8.66 -0.90 3.56
N LEU A 65 8.71 0.28 4.19
CA LEU A 65 9.93 1.08 4.26
C LEU A 65 11.01 0.36 5.08
N MET A 66 10.66 -0.22 6.23
CA MET A 66 11.61 -0.99 7.04
C MET A 66 12.18 -2.19 6.27
N TRP A 67 11.36 -2.89 5.49
CA TRP A 67 11.82 -3.93 4.57
C TRP A 67 12.83 -3.39 3.55
N PHE A 68 12.50 -2.30 2.86
CA PHE A 68 13.40 -1.67 1.88
C PHE A 68 14.71 -1.18 2.50
N PHE A 69 14.65 -0.53 3.67
CA PHE A 69 15.82 -0.07 4.41
C PHE A 69 16.70 -1.24 4.87
N THR A 70 16.11 -2.35 5.31
CA THR A 70 16.86 -3.53 5.76
C THR A 70 17.69 -4.12 4.60
N ILE A 71 17.09 -4.28 3.42
CA ILE A 71 17.80 -4.74 2.21
C ILE A 71 18.85 -3.70 1.79
N GLY A 72 18.49 -2.41 1.81
CA GLY A 72 19.39 -1.33 1.44
C GLY A 72 20.66 -1.29 2.30
N VAL A 73 20.52 -1.36 3.63
CA VAL A 73 21.65 -1.38 4.56
C VAL A 73 22.56 -2.59 4.30
N TRP A 74 21.99 -3.75 3.96
CA TRP A 74 22.78 -4.91 3.59
C TRP A 74 23.56 -4.71 2.28
N PHE A 75 22.95 -4.10 1.26
CA PHE A 75 23.63 -3.80 -0.01
C PHE A 75 24.75 -2.77 0.19
N TRP A 76 24.55 -1.79 1.05
CA TRP A 76 25.60 -0.85 1.46
C TRP A 76 26.76 -1.54 2.19
N TYR A 77 26.46 -2.54 3.02
CA TYR A 77 27.48 -3.37 3.66
C TYR A 77 28.28 -4.20 2.63
N GLN A 78 27.60 -4.82 1.65
CA GLN A 78 28.26 -5.55 0.56
C GLN A 78 29.12 -4.64 -0.34
N ALA A 79 28.68 -3.39 -0.56
CA ALA A 79 29.45 -2.39 -1.29
C ALA A 79 30.63 -1.78 -0.49
N GLY A 80 30.83 -2.18 0.77
CA GLY A 80 31.88 -1.62 1.63
C GLY A 80 31.73 -0.12 1.88
N TRP A 81 30.49 0.38 1.91
CA TRP A 81 30.17 1.82 2.04
C TRP A 81 30.71 2.71 0.91
N ASN A 82 31.08 2.15 -0.24
CA ASN A 82 31.54 2.89 -1.40
C ASN A 82 30.37 3.12 -2.39
N PRO A 83 29.93 4.37 -2.61
CA PRO A 83 28.81 4.68 -3.52
C PRO A 83 29.05 4.25 -4.97
N ALA A 84 30.30 4.27 -5.44
CA ALA A 84 30.63 3.87 -6.81
C ALA A 84 30.47 2.35 -7.01
N VAL A 85 30.88 1.56 -6.02
CA VAL A 85 30.67 0.10 -6.01
C VAL A 85 29.19 -0.21 -5.86
N PHE A 86 28.47 0.55 -5.03
CA PHE A 86 27.03 0.37 -4.82
C PHE A 86 26.24 0.51 -6.13
N MET A 87 26.50 1.56 -6.92
CA MET A 87 25.81 1.77 -8.20
C MET A 87 26.23 0.78 -9.30
N ARG A 88 27.49 0.32 -9.29
CA ARG A 88 27.99 -0.67 -10.24
C ARG A 88 27.35 -2.04 -10.02
N ASP A 89 27.30 -2.46 -8.76
CA ASP A 89 26.94 -3.83 -8.38
C ASP A 89 25.50 -3.95 -7.86
N LEU A 90 24.69 -2.90 -7.96
CA LEU A 90 23.32 -2.83 -7.41
C LEU A 90 22.45 -4.04 -7.80
N PHE A 91 22.56 -4.50 -9.05
CA PHE A 91 21.79 -5.64 -9.56
C PHE A 91 22.42 -7.01 -9.24
N TYR A 92 23.66 -7.03 -8.74
CA TYR A 92 24.38 -8.24 -8.36
C TYR A 92 24.31 -8.53 -6.85
N PHE A 93 23.99 -7.52 -6.03
CA PHE A 93 23.81 -7.73 -4.59
C PHE A 93 22.60 -8.59 -4.28
N SER A 94 22.78 -9.48 -3.31
CA SER A 94 21.77 -10.41 -2.85
C SER A 94 21.71 -10.43 -1.32
N LEU A 95 20.49 -10.55 -0.80
CA LEU A 95 20.25 -10.90 0.59
C LEU A 95 19.93 -12.39 0.61
N GLU A 96 20.90 -13.23 0.96
CA GLU A 96 20.74 -14.68 0.88
C GLU A 96 19.88 -15.21 2.04
N PRO A 97 19.02 -16.22 1.77
CA PRO A 97 18.29 -16.92 2.81
C PRO A 97 19.24 -17.73 3.72
N PRO A 98 18.82 -18.08 4.94
CA PRO A 98 19.63 -18.91 5.83
C PRO A 98 19.99 -20.25 5.20
N ALA A 99 21.21 -20.72 5.46
CA ALA A 99 21.70 -22.00 4.96
C ALA A 99 20.80 -23.17 5.45
N PRO A 100 20.71 -24.28 4.69
CA PRO A 100 19.85 -25.43 5.05
C PRO A 100 20.11 -26.02 6.44
N GLU A 101 21.32 -25.82 6.98
CA GLU A 101 21.74 -26.26 8.31
C GLU A 101 20.87 -25.66 9.43
N TYR A 102 20.30 -24.47 9.21
CA TYR A 102 19.43 -23.80 10.17
C TYR A 102 17.96 -24.23 10.07
N GLY A 103 17.58 -25.05 9.07
CA GLY A 103 16.23 -25.54 8.89
C GLY A 103 15.17 -24.43 8.93
N LEU A 104 14.16 -24.59 9.78
CA LEU A 104 13.10 -23.59 10.06
C LEU A 104 13.36 -22.75 11.32
N SER A 105 14.54 -22.88 11.93
CA SER A 105 14.84 -22.19 13.17
C SER A 105 15.18 -20.72 12.92
N PHE A 106 14.55 -19.85 13.70
CA PHE A 106 14.81 -18.40 13.69
C PHE A 106 16.18 -17.99 14.26
N SER A 107 17.04 -18.96 14.60
CA SER A 107 18.31 -18.76 15.30
C SER A 107 19.53 -18.59 14.38
N ALA A 108 19.34 -18.38 13.08
CA ALA A 108 20.44 -18.12 12.16
C ALA A 108 21.13 -16.77 12.49
N PRO A 109 22.47 -16.68 12.47
CA PRO A 109 23.19 -15.43 12.70
C PRO A 109 22.75 -14.31 11.76
N LEU A 110 22.84 -13.05 12.22
CA LEU A 110 22.40 -11.87 11.46
C LEU A 110 22.98 -11.79 10.04
N LYS A 111 24.26 -12.16 9.87
CA LYS A 111 24.95 -12.15 8.56
C LYS A 111 24.70 -13.40 7.71
N GLU A 112 24.16 -14.47 8.29
CA GLU A 112 24.00 -15.78 7.67
C GLU A 112 22.51 -16.10 7.44
N GLY A 113 21.72 -15.08 7.10
CA GLY A 113 20.29 -15.22 6.79
C GLY A 113 19.32 -14.75 7.88
N GLY A 114 19.81 -14.36 9.07
CA GLY A 114 18.96 -13.71 10.08
C GLY A 114 18.32 -12.41 9.58
N LEU A 115 19.09 -11.59 8.84
CA LEU A 115 18.59 -10.36 8.24
C LEU A 115 17.51 -10.62 7.18
N TRP A 116 17.61 -11.74 6.46
CA TRP A 116 16.62 -12.17 5.46
C TRP A 116 15.27 -12.53 6.10
N MET A 117 15.28 -13.20 7.25
CA MET A 117 14.06 -13.50 8.00
C MET A 117 13.36 -12.24 8.51
N ILE A 118 14.13 -11.28 9.04
CA ILE A 118 13.60 -10.00 9.52
C ILE A 118 13.00 -9.20 8.35
N ALA A 119 13.72 -9.10 7.23
CA ALA A 119 13.23 -8.42 6.03
C ALA A 119 11.94 -9.07 5.52
N SER A 120 11.90 -10.40 5.44
CA SER A 120 10.73 -11.16 4.99
C SER A 120 9.53 -10.99 5.93
N PHE A 121 9.75 -10.90 7.24
CA PHE A 121 8.70 -10.61 8.21
C PHE A 121 8.08 -9.22 8.02
N PHE A 122 8.91 -8.18 7.86
CA PHE A 122 8.41 -6.83 7.60
C PHE A 122 7.67 -6.73 6.26
N MET A 123 8.15 -7.43 5.23
CA MET A 123 7.46 -7.54 3.94
C MET A 123 6.09 -8.22 4.09
N PHE A 124 6.04 -9.33 4.83
CA PHE A 124 4.80 -10.05 5.11
C PHE A 124 3.77 -9.14 5.81
N VAL A 125 4.17 -8.45 6.89
CA VAL A 125 3.28 -7.52 7.60
C VAL A 125 2.81 -6.39 6.68
N SER A 126 3.70 -5.85 5.85
CA SER A 126 3.35 -4.79 4.89
C SER A 126 2.27 -5.25 3.89
N VAL A 127 2.44 -6.42 3.28
CA VAL A 127 1.50 -6.97 2.29
C VAL A 127 0.14 -7.29 2.92
N TRP A 128 0.12 -7.94 4.10
CA TRP A 128 -1.14 -8.26 4.78
C TRP A 128 -1.88 -7.02 5.30
N ALA A 129 -1.14 -6.03 5.82
CA ALA A 129 -1.74 -4.75 6.21
C ALA A 129 -2.29 -4.00 4.99
N TRP A 130 -1.60 -4.06 3.84
CA TRP A 130 -2.07 -3.49 2.58
C TRP A 130 -3.32 -4.21 2.05
N TRP A 131 -3.37 -5.53 2.18
CA TRP A 131 -4.56 -6.31 1.82
C TRP A 131 -5.76 -5.97 2.71
N GLY A 132 -5.57 -5.86 4.03
CA GLY A 132 -6.61 -5.37 4.94
C GLY A 132 -7.09 -3.96 4.57
N ARG A 133 -6.17 -3.09 4.11
CA ARG A 133 -6.49 -1.75 3.62
C ARG A 133 -7.36 -1.80 2.35
N THR A 134 -7.07 -2.63 1.35
CA THR A 134 -7.89 -2.72 0.14
C THR A 134 -9.30 -3.23 0.45
N TYR A 135 -9.42 -4.21 1.34
CA TYR A 135 -10.72 -4.73 1.78
C TYR A 135 -11.57 -3.67 2.51
N LEU A 136 -10.99 -2.96 3.49
CA LEU A 136 -11.73 -1.92 4.24
C LEU A 136 -12.11 -0.72 3.37
N ARG A 137 -11.33 -0.42 2.32
CA ARG A 137 -11.70 0.63 1.34
C ARG A 137 -12.91 0.23 0.50
N ALA A 138 -12.93 -1.01 0.03
CA ALA A 138 -14.08 -1.53 -0.71
C ALA A 138 -15.33 -1.61 0.17
N GLN A 139 -15.18 -1.96 1.45
CA GLN A 139 -16.27 -1.96 2.42
C GLN A 139 -16.81 -0.55 2.69
N ALA A 140 -15.93 0.42 2.91
CA ALA A 140 -16.34 1.80 3.20
C ALA A 140 -17.02 2.51 2.01
N LEU A 141 -16.79 2.04 0.79
CA LEU A 141 -17.44 2.52 -0.43
C LEU A 141 -18.67 1.67 -0.83
N GLY A 142 -19.05 0.67 -0.03
CA GLY A 142 -20.22 -0.18 -0.28
C GLY A 142 -20.06 -1.20 -1.41
N TRP A 143 -18.86 -1.33 -2.00
CA TRP A 143 -18.62 -2.22 -3.14
C TRP A 143 -18.48 -3.70 -2.73
N ALA A 144 -18.15 -3.95 -1.46
CA ALA A 144 -17.95 -5.31 -0.94
C ALA A 144 -19.26 -6.10 -0.70
N SER A 145 -20.43 -5.45 -0.76
CA SER A 145 -21.72 -6.12 -0.59
C SER A 145 -22.61 -5.91 -1.82
N THR A 146 -22.41 -6.71 -2.86
CA THR A 146 -23.51 -7.05 -3.77
C THR A 146 -24.41 -8.06 -3.04
N SER A 147 -25.11 -7.60 -2.00
CA SER A 147 -26.23 -8.31 -1.40
C SER A 147 -27.37 -7.30 -1.19
N PRO A 148 -28.58 -7.57 -1.70
CA PRO A 148 -29.71 -6.69 -1.51
C PRO A 148 -30.16 -6.85 -0.06
N GLY A 149 -29.78 -5.91 0.82
CA GLY A 149 -30.23 -5.98 2.21
C GLY A 149 -29.42 -5.22 3.26
N ARG A 150 -28.51 -4.32 2.89
CA ARG A 150 -27.90 -3.40 3.87
C ARG A 150 -28.12 -1.95 3.48
N SER A 151 -29.39 -1.57 3.39
CA SER A 151 -29.80 -0.19 3.56
C SER A 151 -29.43 0.28 4.98
N SER A 152 -28.70 1.38 5.06
CA SER A 152 -28.63 2.28 6.21
C SER A 152 -28.44 1.62 7.59
N ARG A 153 -27.20 1.39 7.99
CA ARG A 153 -26.87 1.45 9.42
C ARG A 153 -26.09 2.75 9.64
N PRO A 154 -26.71 3.80 10.22
CA PRO A 154 -25.96 4.96 10.61
C PRO A 154 -24.95 4.53 11.68
N SER A 155 -23.72 4.99 11.53
CA SER A 155 -22.64 4.88 12.51
C SER A 155 -23.09 5.53 13.83
N GLY A 156 -23.67 4.74 14.73
CA GLY A 156 -24.08 5.16 16.07
C GLY A 156 -24.43 3.94 16.92
N CYS A 157 -23.78 3.83 18.08
CA CYS A 157 -23.98 2.79 19.10
C CYS A 157 -23.50 1.37 18.74
N GLY A 158 -22.22 1.12 19.00
CA GLY A 158 -21.83 -0.17 19.58
C GLY A 158 -22.54 -0.33 20.92
N TRP A 159 -23.09 -1.51 21.21
CA TRP A 159 -23.78 -1.89 22.46
C TRP A 159 -25.31 -1.74 22.54
N CYS A 160 -26.07 -2.11 21.51
CA CYS A 160 -27.51 -2.41 21.66
C CYS A 160 -27.88 -3.79 21.12
N TRP A 161 -27.17 -4.84 21.58
CA TRP A 161 -27.51 -6.23 21.27
C TRP A 161 -27.62 -7.07 22.54
N ALA A 162 -28.56 -6.73 23.43
CA ALA A 162 -28.96 -7.60 24.55
C ALA A 162 -30.26 -7.13 25.23
N SER A 163 -31.41 -7.10 24.53
CA SER A 163 -32.73 -7.24 25.17
C SER A 163 -33.88 -7.20 24.15
N SER A 164 -34.16 -8.31 23.51
CA SER A 164 -35.55 -8.63 23.09
C SER A 164 -35.62 -10.09 22.68
N ALA A 165 -35.66 -10.95 23.70
CA ALA A 165 -36.16 -12.31 23.54
C ALA A 165 -37.09 -12.63 24.70
N ARG A 166 -38.35 -12.91 24.31
CA ARG A 166 -39.45 -13.59 25.02
C ARG A 166 -40.45 -12.76 25.84
N SER A 167 -41.71 -13.06 25.47
CA SER A 167 -43.04 -12.83 26.07
C SER A 167 -43.49 -11.40 26.28
#